data_AF-A0A1I1SWV8-F1
#
_entry.id   AF-A0A1I1SWV8-F1
#
_cell.length_a   1.000
_cell.length_b   1.000
_cell.length_c   1.000
_cell.angle_alpha   90.00
_cell.angle_beta   90.00
_cell.angle_gamma   90.00
#
_symmetry.space_group_name_H-M   'P 1'
#
loop_
_entity.id
_entity.type
_entity.pdbx_description
1 polymer ?
#
loop_
_entity_poly.entity_id
_entity_poly.type
_entity_poly.pdbx_seq_one_letter_code
_entity_poly.pdbx_strand_id
1 'polypeptide(L)' 'KANRKNPPPCDFKAYKDRNRIERMFNRLKQFRRIATRFDKTAKSFAAFLVLAAVRIWIPYFVNRT' A
#
# COMPACT_ATOMS: atom_id res chain seq x y z
N LYS A 1 7.40 28.87 -8.50
CA LYS A 1 8.83 28.89 -8.05
C LYS A 1 8.88 28.44 -6.59
N ALA A 2 9.79 27.53 -6.22
CA ALA A 2 9.93 27.11 -4.83
C ALA A 2 10.66 28.19 -4.02
N ASN A 3 10.03 28.73 -2.97
CA ASN A 3 10.54 29.84 -2.14
C ASN A 3 11.42 29.40 -0.96
N ARG A 4 11.73 28.10 -0.84
CA ARG A 4 12.43 27.56 0.33
C ARG A 4 13.94 27.81 0.19
N LYS A 5 14.50 28.67 1.05
CA LYS A 5 15.93 29.02 1.06
C LYS A 5 16.83 27.83 1.43
N ASN A 6 16.40 26.99 2.38
CA ASN A 6 17.14 25.80 2.82
C ASN A 6 16.25 24.54 2.70
N PRO A 7 16.35 23.78 1.61
CA PRO A 7 15.70 22.49 1.50
C PRO A 7 16.39 21.45 2.41
N PRO A 8 15.63 20.57 3.07
CA PRO A 8 16.22 19.47 3.83
C PRO A 8 16.98 18.53 2.89
N PRO A 9 18.06 17.88 3.37
CA PRO A 9 18.77 16.88 2.59
C PRO A 9 17.79 15.74 2.25
N CYS A 10 17.67 15.43 0.96
CA CYS A 10 16.82 14.35 0.47
C CYS A 10 17.71 13.18 0.06
N ASP A 11 17.57 12.05 0.75
CA ASP A 11 18.14 10.80 0.25
C ASP A 11 17.30 10.30 -0.92
N PHE A 12 17.80 10.51 -2.14
CA PHE A 12 17.15 10.08 -3.37
C PHE A 12 16.98 8.57 -3.47
N LYS A 13 17.85 7.77 -2.83
CA LYS A 13 17.74 6.32 -2.80
C LYS A 13 16.54 5.91 -1.95
N ALA A 14 16.48 6.39 -0.71
CA ALA A 14 15.34 6.16 0.18
C ALA A 14 14.03 6.71 -0.42
N TYR A 15 14.08 7.87 -1.08
CA TYR A 15 12.93 8.44 -1.76
C TYR A 15 12.40 7.55 -2.90
N LYS A 16 13.30 6.93 -3.68
CA LYS A 16 12.94 5.99 -4.74
C LYS A 16 12.35 4.70 -4.19
N ASP A 17 12.90 4.17 -3.11
CA ASP A 17 12.41 2.94 -2.49
C ASP A 17 11.03 3.14 -1.83
N ARG A 18 10.77 4.33 -1.26
CA ARG A 18 9.44 4.71 -0.74
C ARG A 18 8.33 4.55 -1.77
N ASN A 19 8.57 4.88 -3.05
CA ASN A 19 7.56 4.72 -4.10
C ASN A 19 7.07 3.26 -4.26
N ARG A 20 7.92 2.26 -4.00
CA ARG A 20 7.50 0.85 -4.04
C ARG A 20 6.49 0.54 -2.92
N ILE A 21 6.78 1.02 -1.71
CA ILE A 21 5.94 0.88 -0.53
C ILE A 21 4.59 1.58 -0.76
N GLU A 22 4.61 2.80 -1.30
CA GLU A 22 3.39 3.57 -1.57
C GLU A 22 2.50 2.91 -2.61
N ARG A 23 3.10 2.37 -3.68
CA ARG A 23 2.35 1.60 -4.69
C ARG A 23 1.70 0.36 -4.09
N MET A 24 2.38 -0.34 -3.17
CA MET A 24 1.81 -1.47 -2.45
C MET A 24 0.60 -1.04 -1.62
N PHE A 25 0.71 0.01 -0.82
CA PHE A 25 -0.41 0.52 -0.03
C PHE A 25 -1.56 1.04 -0.88
N ASN A 26 -1.27 1.66 -2.02
CA ASN A 26 -2.30 2.10 -2.96
C ASN A 26 -3.11 0.91 -3.50
N ARG A 27 -2.44 -0.20 -3.85
CA ARG A 27 -3.11 -1.44 -4.25
C ARG A 27 -3.97 -2.02 -3.12
N LEU A 28 -3.45 -2.04 -1.88
CA LEU A 28 -4.24 -2.49 -0.72
C LEU A 28 -5.48 -1.62 -0.47
N LYS A 29 -5.40 -0.31 -0.75
CA LYS A 29 -6.54 0.61 -0.63
C LYS A 29 -7.55 0.50 -1.78
N GLN A 30 -7.27 -0.24 -2.86
CA GLN A 30 -8.31 -0.55 -3.86
C GLN A 30 -9.44 -1.39 -3.27
N PHE A 31 -9.13 -2.21 -2.24
CA PHE A 31 -10.12 -2.94 -1.49
C PHE A 31 -10.87 -1.97 -0.55
N ARG A 32 -12.08 -1.56 -0.95
CA ARG A 32 -12.92 -0.59 -0.19
C ARG A 32 -12.99 -0.90 1.30
N ARG A 33 -13.16 -2.17 1.66
CA ARG A 33 -13.22 -2.63 3.06
C ARG A 33 -11.97 -2.27 3.87
N ILE A 34 -10.78 -2.43 3.27
CA ILE A 34 -9.50 -2.11 3.91
C ILE A 34 -9.32 -0.59 3.97
N ALA A 35 -9.63 0.12 2.88
CA ALA A 35 -9.47 1.57 2.80
C ALA A 35 -10.30 2.33 3.84
N THR A 36 -11.54 1.90 4.07
CA THR A 36 -12.46 2.56 5.01
C THR A 36 -12.38 1.99 6.43
N ARG A 37 -11.66 0.88 6.64
CA ARG A 37 -11.51 0.22 7.95
C ARG A 37 -12.86 -0.04 8.62
N PHE A 38 -13.83 -0.61 7.89
CA PHE A 38 -15.17 -0.92 8.42
C PHE A 38 -15.19 -2.12 9.40
N ASP A 39 -14.09 -2.84 9.53
CA ASP A 39 -13.97 -3.98 10.43
C ASP A 39 -14.02 -3.54 11.91
N LYS A 40 -15.01 -4.04 12.66
CA LYS A 40 -15.19 -3.73 14.09
C LYS A 40 -14.05 -4.24 14.97
N THR A 41 -13.39 -5.32 14.57
CA THR A 41 -12.33 -5.96 15.37
C THR A 41 -10.98 -5.83 14.68
N ALA A 42 -9.92 -5.65 15.47
CA ALA A 42 -8.55 -5.63 14.95
C ALA A 42 -8.20 -6.97 14.26
N LYS A 43 -8.70 -8.09 14.81
CA LYS A 43 -8.47 -9.43 14.26
C LYS A 43 -9.09 -9.60 12.87
N SER A 44 -10.34 -9.17 12.68
CA SER A 44 -10.97 -9.26 11.36
C SER A 44 -10.27 -8.35 10.35
N PHE A 45 -9.93 -7.11 10.74
CA PHE A 45 -9.14 -6.21 9.88
C PHE A 45 -7.80 -6.82 9.45
N ALA A 46 -7.04 -7.40 10.40
CA ALA A 46 -5.76 -8.05 10.11
C ALA A 46 -5.93 -9.25 9.17
N ALA A 47 -6.96 -10.07 9.37
CA ALA A 47 -7.26 -11.19 8.48
C ALA A 47 -7.52 -10.73 7.04
N PHE A 48 -8.33 -9.68 6.84
CA PHE A 48 -8.57 -9.12 5.50
C PHE A 48 -7.33 -8.48 4.89
N LEU A 49 -6.47 -7.86 5.70
CA LEU A 49 -5.19 -7.33 5.24
C LEU A 49 -4.29 -8.45 4.69
N VAL A 50 -4.18 -9.56 5.41
CA VAL A 50 -3.41 -10.74 4.99
C VAL A 50 -4.00 -11.35 3.73
N LEU A 51 -5.32 -11.50 3.65
CA LEU A 51 -5.99 -12.02 2.45
C LEU A 51 -5.72 -11.13 1.22
N ALA A 52 -5.81 -9.80 1.36
CA ALA A 52 -5.51 -8.88 0.28
C ALA A 52 -4.03 -8.92 -0.12
N ALA A 53 -3.11 -9.04 0.84
CA ALA A 53 -1.68 -9.19 0.56
C ALA A 53 -1.40 -10.48 -0.22
N VAL A 54 -1.97 -11.61 0.22
CA VAL A 54 -1.86 -12.90 -0.50
C VAL A 54 -2.42 -12.79 -1.92
N ARG A 55 -3.56 -12.11 -2.09
CA ARG A 55 -4.16 -11.89 -3.42
C ARG A 55 -3.31 -11.05 -4.36
N ILE A 56 -2.56 -10.08 -3.84
CA ILE A 56 -1.60 -9.27 -4.62
C ILE A 56 -0.32 -10.08 -4.91
N TRP A 57 0.09 -10.94 -3.98
CA TRP A 57 1.29 -11.76 -4.09
C TRP A 57 1.16 -12.88 -5.12
N ILE A 58 -0.01 -13.52 -5.21
CA ILE A 58 -0.25 -14.63 -6.14
C ILE A 58 -0.67 -14.07 -7.52
N PRO A 59 0.16 -14.23 -8.58
CA PRO A 59 -0.18 -13.72 -9.91
C PRO A 59 -1.32 -14.49 -10.60
N TYR A 60 -1.56 -15.76 -10.21
CA TYR A 60 -2.55 -16.66 -10.81
C TYR A 60 -3.43 -17.27 -9.71
N PHE A 61 -4.48 -16.56 -9.30
CA PHE A 61 -5.39 -17.04 -8.24
C PHE A 61 -6.65 -17.73 -8.80
N VAL A 62 -7.09 -17.37 -10.00
CA VAL A 62 -8.22 -17.98 -10.73
C VAL A 62 -7.87 -17.95 -12.22
N ASN A 63 -8.18 -19.05 -12.93
CA ASN A 63 -7.96 -19.31 -14.35
C ASN A 63 -7.71 -18.07 -15.22
N ARG A 64 -6.50 -17.96 -15.76
CA ARG A 64 -6.26 -17.20 -16.99
C ARG A 64 -6.95 -17.99 -18.11
N THR A 65 -8.12 -17.55 -18.55
CA THR A 65 -8.56 -17.83 -19.92
C THR A 65 -7.73 -16.99 -20.88
#